data_AF-A0A7X3KRD2-F1
#
_entry.id   AF-A0A7X3KRD2-F1
#
_cell.length_a   1.000
_cell.length_b   1.000
_cell.length_c   1.000
_cell.angle_alpha   90.00
_cell.angle_beta   90.00
_cell.angle_gamma   90.00
#
_symmetry.space_group_name_H-M   'P 1'
#
loop_
_entity.id
_entity.type
_entity.pdbx_description
1 polymer ?
#
loop_
_entity_poly.entity_id
_entity_poly.type
_entity_poly.pdbx_seq_one_letter_code
_entity_poly.pdbx_strand_id
1 'polypeptide(L)' 'MWGLIKSVLAAFLGVQKEEQRRKDFSASSPWGFIITAVILAIIFVVGLAGLAIWVAR' A
#
# COMPACT_ATOMS: atom_id res chain seq x y z
N MET A 1 -12.79 5.94 -2.41
CA MET A 1 -11.68 5.33 -1.64
C MET A 1 -11.21 3.98 -2.19
N TRP A 2 -12.08 3.03 -2.52
CA TRP A 2 -11.68 1.66 -2.90
C TRP A 2 -10.68 1.57 -4.07
N GLY A 3 -10.83 2.40 -5.12
CA GLY A 3 -9.89 2.43 -6.24
C GLY A 3 -8.47 2.87 -5.85
N LEU A 4 -8.36 3.83 -4.93
CA LEU A 4 -7.09 4.30 -4.38
C LEU A 4 -6.40 3.18 -3.59
N ILE A 5 -7.15 2.50 -2.71
CA ILE A 5 -6.62 1.37 -1.93
C ILE A 5 -6.08 0.27 -2.85
N LYS A 6 -6.83 -0.11 -3.90
CA LYS A 6 -6.36 -1.07 -4.90
C LYS A 6 -5.10 -0.60 -5.62
N SER A 7 -5.02 0.68 -5.97
CA SER A 7 -3.85 1.19 -6.67
C SER A 7 -2.61 1.21 -5.78
N VAL A 8 -2.76 1.63 -4.52
CA VAL A 8 -1.67 1.60 -3.53
C VAL A 8 -1.24 0.16 -3.24
N LEU A 9 -2.17 -0.79 -3.13
CA LEU A 9 -1.85 -2.22 -3.02
C LEU A 9 -1.09 -2.75 -4.24
N ALA A 10 -1.54 -2.40 -5.45
CA ALA A 10 -0.86 -2.81 -6.67
C ALA A 10 0.55 -2.22 -6.76
N ALA A 11 0.73 -0.96 -6.34
CA ALA A 11 2.04 -0.31 -6.26
C ALA A 11 2.94 -0.98 -5.21
N PHE A 12 2.39 -1.27 -4.02
CA PHE A 12 3.10 -1.92 -2.92
C PHE A 12 3.61 -3.32 -3.31
N LEU A 13 2.80 -4.08 -4.06
CA LEU A 13 3.18 -5.39 -4.58
C LEU A 13 3.99 -5.32 -5.89
N GLY A 14 4.24 -4.13 -6.44
CA GLY A 14 4.98 -3.94 -7.70
C GLY A 14 4.22 -4.35 -8.97
N VAL A 15 2.91 -4.62 -8.87
CA VAL A 15 2.03 -5.04 -9.99
C VAL A 15 1.19 -3.89 -10.56
N GLN A 16 1.51 -2.65 -10.21
CA GLN A 16 0.79 -1.46 -10.70
C GLN A 16 1.02 -1.27 -12.20
N LYS A 17 -0.08 -1.07 -12.95
CA LYS A 17 -0.02 -0.73 -14.37
C LYS A 17 0.38 0.74 -14.58
N GLU A 18 1.15 1.00 -15.63
CA GLU A 18 1.59 2.35 -16.04
C GLU A 18 0.42 3.34 -16.17
N GLU A 19 -0.69 2.93 -16.78
CA GLU A 19 -1.88 3.78 -16.95
C GLU A 19 -2.48 4.22 -15.62
N GLN A 20 -2.57 3.30 -14.65
CA GLN A 20 -3.07 3.63 -13.30
C GLN A 20 -2.09 4.51 -12.55
N ARG A 21 -0.78 4.27 -12.71
CA ARG A 21 0.24 5.15 -12.16
C ARG A 21 0.05 6.57 -12.68
N ARG A 22 -0.02 6.79 -14.00
CA ARG A 22 -0.24 8.13 -14.59
C ARG A 22 -1.50 8.79 -14.06
N LYS A 23 -2.59 8.04 -13.91
CA LYS A 23 -3.85 8.52 -13.35
C LYS A 23 -3.71 8.97 -11.89
N ASP A 24 -3.02 8.18 -11.07
CA ASP A 24 -2.76 8.50 -9.65
C ASP A 24 -1.87 9.73 -9.49
N PHE A 25 -0.82 9.86 -10.31
CA PHE A 25 0.07 11.03 -10.30
C PHE A 25 -0.58 12.30 -10.85
N SER A 26 -1.70 12.17 -11.58
CA SER A 26 -2.51 13.30 -12.04
C SER A 26 -3.57 13.73 -11.01
N ALA A 27 -3.66 13.05 -9.86
CA ALA A 27 -4.60 13.40 -8.81
C ALA A 27 -4.25 14.76 -8.18
N SER A 28 -5.27 15.52 -7.80
CA SER A 28 -5.12 16.87 -7.23
C SER A 28 -4.43 16.89 -5.87
N SER A 29 -4.41 15.77 -5.14
CA SER A 29 -3.80 15.66 -3.82
C SER A 29 -3.16 14.28 -3.62
N PRO A 30 -1.88 14.22 -3.21
CA PRO A 30 -1.19 12.96 -2.95
C PRO A 30 -1.50 12.35 -1.56
N TRP A 31 -2.09 13.13 -0.66
CA TRP A 31 -2.23 12.76 0.75
C TRP A 31 -3.00 11.44 0.98
N GLY A 32 -4.03 11.18 0.19
CA GLY A 32 -4.79 9.93 0.28
C GLY A 32 -3.93 8.70 -0.01
N PHE A 33 -3.02 8.78 -0.97
CA PHE A 33 -2.09 7.71 -1.32
C PHE A 33 -1.05 7.49 -0.23
N ILE A 34 -0.47 8.58 0.30
CA ILE A 34 0.54 8.53 1.37
C ILE A 34 -0.05 7.89 2.63
N ILE A 35 -1.20 8.36 3.10
CA ILE A 35 -1.85 7.83 4.31
C ILE A 35 -2.16 6.34 4.14
N THR A 36 -2.71 5.96 2.98
CA THR A 36 -3.03 4.56 2.68
C THR A 36 -1.77 3.68 2.64
N ALA A 37 -0.69 4.16 2.06
CA ALA A 37 0.59 3.45 1.99
C ALA A 37 1.22 3.26 3.37
N VAL A 38 1.20 4.29 4.22
CA VAL A 38 1.72 4.21 5.60
C VAL A 38 0.92 3.21 6.41
N ILE A 39 -0.41 3.25 6.34
CA ILE A 39 -1.27 2.28 7.03
C ILE A 39 -0.95 0.85 6.57
N LEU A 40 -0.84 0.61 5.26
CA LEU A 40 -0.48 -0.70 4.71
C LEU A 40 0.90 -1.18 5.17
N ALA A 41 1.90 -0.30 5.18
CA ALA A 41 3.24 -0.62 5.64
C ALA A 41 3.27 -1.00 7.13
N ILE A 42 2.54 -0.27 7.99
CA ILE A 42 2.42 -0.60 9.41
C ILE A 42 1.77 -1.97 9.59
N ILE A 43 0.66 -2.23 8.89
CA ILE A 43 -0.02 -3.53 8.94
C ILE A 43 0.92 -4.66 8.52
N PHE A 44 1.69 -4.45 7.45
CA PHE A 44 2.65 -5.43 6.95
C PHE A 44 3.75 -5.72 7.98
N VAL A 45 4.38 -4.69 8.56
CA VAL A 45 5.45 -4.85 9.55
C VAL A 45 4.93 -5.54 10.81
N VAL A 46 3.78 -5.12 11.35
CA VAL A 46 3.18 -5.74 12.54
C VAL A 46 2.80 -7.19 12.27
N GLY A 47 2.21 -7.47 11.11
CA GLY A 47 1.85 -8.84 10.71
C GLY A 47 3.08 -9.74 10.57
N LEU A 48 4.14 -9.27 9.91
CA LEU A 48 5.38 -10.01 9.78
C LEU A 48 6.09 -10.23 11.11
N ALA A 49 6.18 -9.20 11.96
CA ALA A 49 6.78 -9.31 13.28
C ALA A 49 6.01 -10.31 14.16
N GLY A 50 4.66 -10.22 14.16
CA GLY A 50 3.80 -11.17 14.87
C GLY A 50 3.99 -12.60 14.38
N LEU A 51 4.05 -12.81 13.06
CA LEU A 51 4.33 -14.11 12.47
C LEU A 51 5.71 -14.63 12.89
N ALA A 52 6.76 -13.81 12.78
CA ALA A 52 8.12 -14.18 13.15
C ALA A 52 8.21 -14.57 14.64
N ILE A 53 7.57 -13.81 15.52
CA ILE A 53 7.51 -14.10 16.96
C ILE A 53 6.76 -15.41 17.21
N TRP A 54 5.67 -15.67 16.49
CA TRP A 54 4.90 -16.91 16.62
C TRP A 54 5.71 -18.13 16.17
N VAL A 55 6.43 -18.04 15.04
CA VAL A 55 7.28 -19.13 14.51
C VAL A 55 8.51 -19.37 15.39
N ALA A 56 9.05 -18.33 16.03
CA ALA A 56 10.25 -18.44 16.86
C ALA A 56 10.00 -19.00 18.27
N ARG A 57 8.73 -19.19 18.67
CA ARG A 57 8.34 -19.81 19.93
C ARG A 57 8.08 -21.30 19.74
#